data_AF-A0A066X872-F1
#
_entry.id   AF-A0A066X872-F1
#
_cell.length_a   1.000
_cell.length_b   1.000
_cell.length_c   1.000
_cell.angle_alpha   90.00
_cell.angle_beta   90.00
_cell.angle_gamma   90.00
#
_symmetry.space_group_name_H-M   'P 1'
#
loop_
_entity.id
_entity.type
_entity.pdbx_description
1 polymer ?
#
loop_
_entity_poly.entity_id
_entity_poly.type
_entity_poly.pdbx_seq_one_letter_code
_entity_poly.pdbx_strand_id
1 'polypeptide(L)'
;MAGKKGGENSKKAAGNARKAEAASQKAAAEDAKKAAAEDAEWSKGAKGNAKKEAEAAKKAEAARKKAEKEALLREEEANTPGRAGPKNAKTAVKKTRGLDLSQLDDDRSGGSLGALNATGIDNALDALSLTASDAAKVDRHPERRFKAAYAAFEERRLKEMDNDGTGQGLRLQQRKDKIRKEFEKSSENPFNQVTARFDATKEELAEIKQKERSKIEARLGK
;
A
#
# COMPACT_ATOMS: atom_id res chain seq x y z
N MET A 1 46.59 56.89 10.13
CA MET A 1 45.52 56.10 9.47
C MET A 1 46.14 54.88 8.80
N ALA A 2 46.32 53.78 9.54
CA ALA A 2 46.93 52.56 9.01
C ALA A 2 45.88 51.44 8.95
N GLY A 3 45.42 51.11 7.75
CA GLY A 3 44.50 50.01 7.50
C GLY A 3 45.15 48.68 7.85
N LYS A 4 44.58 47.99 8.84
CA LYS A 4 45.06 46.69 9.30
C LYS A 4 44.89 45.65 8.18
N LYS A 5 46.00 45.26 7.55
CA LYS A 5 46.14 44.05 6.74
C LYS A 5 45.78 42.84 7.62
N GLY A 6 44.54 42.39 7.53
CA GLY A 6 44.07 41.14 8.11
C GLY A 6 43.49 40.31 6.97
N GLY A 7 43.95 39.06 6.83
CA GLY A 7 43.47 38.11 5.85
C GLY A 7 41.94 38.03 5.83
N GLU A 8 41.41 37.56 4.70
CA GLU A 8 39.97 37.51 4.40
C GLU A 8 39.13 37.18 5.64
N ASN A 9 38.21 38.09 6.00
CA ASN A 9 37.27 37.87 7.09
C ASN A 9 36.61 36.50 6.91
N SER A 10 36.77 35.59 7.89
CA SER A 10 36.32 34.19 7.87
C SER A 10 34.88 34.02 7.35
N LYS A 11 34.00 35.01 7.61
CA LYS A 11 32.62 35.01 7.13
C LYS A 11 32.50 35.21 5.61
N LYS A 12 33.40 36.00 5.01
CA LYS A 12 33.51 36.20 3.54
C LYS A 12 34.13 34.96 2.87
N ALA A 13 35.13 34.34 3.48
CA ALA A 13 35.70 33.08 3.00
C ALA A 13 34.66 31.96 3.01
N ALA A 14 33.87 31.81 4.08
CA ALA A 14 32.77 30.84 4.15
C ALA A 14 31.66 31.10 3.13
N GLY A 15 31.33 32.38 2.86
CA GLY A 15 30.35 32.75 1.84
C GLY A 15 30.81 32.40 0.41
N ASN A 16 32.09 32.63 0.11
CA ASN A 16 32.68 32.26 -1.17
C ASN A 16 32.79 30.73 -1.32
N ALA A 17 33.14 30.01 -0.25
CA ALA A 17 33.17 28.55 -0.23
C ALA A 17 31.77 27.95 -0.55
N ARG A 18 30.70 28.44 0.10
CA ARG A 18 29.33 27.98 -0.20
C ARG A 18 28.89 28.27 -1.63
N LYS A 19 29.32 29.40 -2.21
CA LYS A 19 29.04 29.71 -3.62
C LYS A 19 29.81 28.78 -4.56
N ALA A 20 31.06 28.46 -4.25
CA ALA A 20 31.87 27.51 -5.01
C ALA A 20 31.29 26.08 -4.93
N GLU A 21 30.85 25.65 -3.74
CA GLU A 21 30.19 24.36 -3.54
C GLU A 21 28.88 24.29 -4.34
N ALA A 22 28.03 25.32 -4.28
CA ALA A 22 26.79 25.35 -5.05
C ALA A 22 27.04 25.37 -6.58
N ALA A 23 28.09 26.03 -7.04
CA ALA A 23 28.51 26.00 -8.45
C ALA A 23 29.03 24.60 -8.84
N SER A 24 29.82 23.96 -7.99
CA SER A 24 30.33 22.60 -8.22
C SER A 24 29.22 21.55 -8.24
N GLN A 25 28.20 21.67 -7.37
CA GLN A 25 27.04 20.79 -7.38
C GLN A 25 26.20 20.95 -8.65
N LYS A 26 26.04 22.19 -9.14
CA LYS A 26 25.37 22.43 -10.41
C LYS A 26 26.15 21.88 -11.60
N ALA A 27 27.47 22.04 -11.61
CA ALA A 27 28.33 21.45 -12.64
C ALA A 27 28.23 19.92 -12.62
N ALA A 28 28.36 19.29 -11.45
CA ALA A 28 28.22 17.85 -11.29
C ALA A 28 26.84 17.33 -11.71
N ALA A 29 25.76 18.08 -11.45
CA ALA A 29 24.42 17.72 -11.88
C ALA A 29 24.24 17.80 -13.41
N GLU A 30 24.82 18.81 -14.06
CA GLU A 30 24.80 18.93 -15.52
C GLU A 30 25.68 17.86 -16.19
N ASP A 31 26.84 17.56 -15.62
CA ASP A 31 27.71 16.49 -16.11
C ASP A 31 27.07 15.11 -15.93
N ALA A 32 26.36 14.87 -14.81
CA ALA A 32 25.59 13.65 -14.62
C ALA A 32 24.43 13.51 -15.63
N LYS A 33 23.76 14.61 -15.97
CA LYS A 33 22.72 14.61 -17.02
C LYS A 33 23.30 14.31 -18.39
N LYS A 34 24.46 14.90 -18.74
CA LYS A 34 25.14 14.63 -20.01
C LYS A 34 25.62 13.19 -20.08
N ALA A 35 26.24 12.68 -19.03
CA ALA A 35 26.67 11.28 -18.96
C ALA A 35 25.48 10.31 -19.11
N ALA A 36 24.32 10.60 -18.49
CA ALA A 36 23.12 9.78 -18.65
C ALA A 36 22.54 9.85 -20.07
N ALA A 37 22.59 11.01 -20.72
CA ALA A 37 22.14 11.17 -22.10
C ALA A 37 23.08 10.45 -23.09
N GLU A 38 24.39 10.55 -22.89
CA GLU A 38 25.41 9.85 -23.66
C GLU A 38 25.31 8.32 -23.47
N ASP A 39 25.11 7.83 -22.24
CA ASP A 39 24.90 6.41 -21.97
C ASP A 39 23.62 5.88 -22.67
N ALA A 40 22.54 6.65 -22.64
CA ALA A 40 21.31 6.32 -23.36
C ALA A 40 21.51 6.32 -24.88
N GLU A 41 22.37 7.18 -25.42
CA GLU A 41 22.71 7.22 -26.84
C GLU A 41 23.61 6.05 -27.24
N TRP A 42 24.64 5.74 -26.44
CA TRP A 42 25.52 4.59 -26.66
C TRP A 42 24.79 3.24 -26.48
N SER A 43 23.72 3.21 -25.69
CA SER A 43 22.86 2.03 -25.53
C SER A 43 21.97 1.78 -26.77
N LYS A 44 21.69 2.79 -27.60
CA LYS A 44 20.95 2.65 -28.88
C LYS A 44 21.85 2.04 -29.97
N GLY A 45 22.20 0.77 -29.80
CA GLY A 45 23.05 0.03 -30.73
C GLY A 45 23.59 -1.26 -30.14
N ALA A 46 23.59 -1.36 -28.80
CA ALA A 46 23.85 -2.59 -28.10
C ALA A 46 22.78 -3.64 -28.46
N LYS A 47 23.20 -4.75 -29.05
CA LYS A 47 22.33 -5.89 -29.36
C LYS A 47 21.70 -6.39 -28.05
N GLY A 48 20.38 -6.29 -27.94
CA GLY A 48 19.64 -6.48 -26.69
C GLY A 48 19.98 -7.79 -25.96
N ASN A 49 20.70 -7.66 -24.85
CA ASN A 49 20.98 -8.73 -23.89
C ASN A 49 19.90 -8.82 -22.79
N ALA A 50 18.84 -8.00 -22.91
CA ALA A 50 17.75 -7.85 -21.94
C ALA A 50 17.10 -9.18 -21.55
N LYS A 51 17.01 -10.15 -22.47
CA LYS A 51 16.46 -11.48 -22.16
C LYS A 51 17.40 -12.31 -21.28
N LYS A 52 18.71 -12.22 -21.51
CA LYS A 52 19.75 -12.90 -20.71
C LYS A 52 19.95 -12.24 -19.36
N GLU A 53 19.84 -10.92 -19.29
CA GLU A 53 19.91 -10.14 -18.04
C GLU A 53 18.66 -10.33 -17.18
N ALA A 54 17.47 -10.40 -17.76
CA ALA A 54 16.24 -10.72 -17.03
C ALA A 54 16.27 -12.15 -16.45
N GLU A 55 16.84 -13.11 -17.18
CA GLU A 55 17.01 -14.49 -16.70
C GLU A 55 18.09 -14.58 -15.60
N ALA A 56 19.22 -13.88 -15.77
CA ALA A 56 20.27 -13.80 -14.75
C ALA A 56 19.77 -13.09 -13.48
N ALA A 57 18.99 -12.03 -13.60
CA ALA A 57 18.38 -11.32 -12.48
C ALA A 57 17.38 -12.20 -11.72
N LYS A 58 16.50 -12.94 -12.43
CA LYS A 58 15.58 -13.90 -11.81
C LYS A 58 16.32 -15.04 -11.10
N LYS A 59 17.42 -15.54 -11.67
CA LYS A 59 18.24 -16.58 -11.04
C LYS A 59 18.98 -16.06 -9.80
N ALA A 60 19.48 -14.83 -9.84
CA ALA A 60 20.13 -14.18 -8.68
C ALA A 60 19.12 -13.89 -7.55
N GLU A 61 17.92 -13.41 -7.87
CA GLU A 61 16.83 -13.23 -6.91
C GLU A 61 16.38 -14.55 -6.28
N ALA A 62 16.21 -15.61 -7.07
CA ALA A 62 15.85 -16.92 -6.57
C ALA A 62 16.96 -17.51 -5.67
N ALA A 63 18.23 -17.30 -6.02
CA ALA A 63 19.36 -17.72 -5.20
C ALA A 63 19.42 -16.95 -3.87
N ARG A 64 19.16 -15.63 -3.87
CA ARG A 64 19.07 -14.82 -2.65
C ARG A 64 17.92 -15.25 -1.75
N LYS A 65 16.71 -15.40 -2.30
CA LYS A 65 15.54 -15.88 -1.55
C LYS A 65 15.74 -17.28 -0.99
N LYS A 66 16.44 -18.15 -1.73
CA LYS A 66 16.79 -19.49 -1.25
C LYS A 66 17.82 -19.43 -0.10
N ALA A 67 18.85 -18.59 -0.23
CA ALA A 67 19.85 -18.41 0.82
C ALA A 67 19.24 -17.80 2.10
N GLU A 68 18.37 -16.81 1.97
CA GLU A 68 17.64 -16.20 3.10
C GLU A 68 16.71 -17.21 3.78
N LYS A 69 15.96 -18.00 2.98
CA LYS A 69 15.09 -19.05 3.53
C LYS A 69 15.88 -20.16 4.22
N GLU A 70 17.03 -20.53 3.69
CA GLU A 70 17.89 -21.55 4.30
C GLU A 70 18.61 -21.05 5.56
N ALA A 71 18.98 -19.76 5.59
CA ALA A 71 19.49 -19.12 6.80
C ALA A 71 18.41 -19.08 7.89
N LEU A 72 17.19 -18.67 7.54
CA LEU A 72 16.07 -18.66 8.47
C LEU A 72 15.72 -20.07 8.97
N LEU A 73 15.70 -21.07 8.09
CA LEU A 73 15.43 -22.46 8.48
C LEU A 73 16.53 -22.99 9.41
N ARG A 74 17.80 -22.63 9.17
CA ARG A 74 18.92 -23.00 10.06
C ARG A 74 18.86 -22.29 11.41
N GLU A 75 18.41 -21.04 11.46
CA GLU A 75 18.17 -20.31 12.71
C GLU A 75 16.99 -20.91 13.49
N GLU A 76 15.92 -21.34 12.80
CA GLU A 76 14.79 -22.07 13.39
C GLU A 76 15.20 -23.46 13.90
N GLU A 77 16.03 -24.20 13.16
CA GLU A 77 16.57 -25.51 13.60
C GLU A 77 17.54 -25.36 14.79
N ALA A 78 18.32 -24.28 14.84
CA ALA A 78 19.20 -23.98 15.97
C ALA A 78 18.43 -23.57 17.23
N ASN A 79 17.30 -22.86 17.07
CA ASN A 79 16.43 -22.47 18.19
C ASN A 79 15.42 -23.57 18.61
N THR A 80 15.33 -24.68 17.86
CA THR A 80 14.48 -25.82 18.22
C THR A 80 15.27 -27.15 18.30
N PRO A 81 16.25 -27.28 19.20
CA PRO A 81 16.94 -28.55 19.44
C PRO A 81 16.01 -29.54 20.16
N GLY A 82 15.12 -30.17 19.40
CA GLY A 82 14.13 -31.12 19.91
C GLY A 82 13.26 -31.78 18.85
N ARG A 83 13.26 -31.28 17.60
CA ARG A 83 12.51 -31.88 16.48
C ARG A 83 13.37 -32.19 15.26
N ALA A 84 14.56 -32.74 15.49
CA ALA A 84 15.34 -33.38 14.44
C ALA A 84 15.64 -34.84 14.82
N GLY A 85 14.86 -35.74 14.23
CA GLY A 85 15.16 -37.17 14.26
C GLY A 85 14.19 -37.95 13.38
N PRO A 86 14.63 -38.47 12.21
CA PRO A 86 13.88 -39.47 11.47
C PRO A 86 14.36 -40.85 11.91
N LYS A 87 13.61 -41.55 12.78
CA LYS A 87 13.79 -43.00 13.01
C LYS A 87 12.46 -43.71 13.25
N ASN A 88 12.05 -44.44 12.21
CA ASN A 88 11.17 -45.61 12.14
C ASN A 88 10.71 -46.24 13.47
N ALA A 89 9.41 -46.47 13.64
CA ALA A 89 8.82 -47.78 13.95
C ALA A 89 7.33 -47.71 14.36
N LYS A 90 6.52 -48.46 13.61
CA LYS A 90 5.37 -49.28 14.04
C LYS A 90 3.99 -48.62 14.24
N THR A 91 3.04 -49.27 13.53
CA THR A 91 1.58 -49.31 13.70
C THR A 91 0.77 -48.07 13.30
N ALA A 92 0.39 -48.05 12.01
CA ALA A 92 -0.81 -47.37 11.56
C ALA A 92 -2.05 -48.07 12.16
N VAL A 93 -2.49 -47.62 13.33
CA VAL A 93 -3.82 -47.97 13.84
C VAL A 93 -4.83 -47.11 13.09
N LYS A 94 -5.58 -47.74 12.19
CA LYS A 94 -6.78 -47.14 11.59
C LYS A 94 -7.79 -46.86 12.70
N LYS A 95 -7.74 -45.67 13.31
CA LYS A 95 -8.89 -45.11 14.03
C LYS A 95 -9.76 -44.38 13.02
N THR A 96 -10.75 -45.09 12.49
CA THR A 96 -11.99 -44.47 12.01
C THR A 96 -12.71 -43.93 13.25
N ARG A 97 -12.36 -42.72 13.67
CA ARG A 97 -13.17 -41.98 14.63
C ARG A 97 -13.32 -40.61 14.02
N GLY A 98 -14.56 -40.30 13.64
CA GLY A 98 -14.92 -39.08 12.93
C GLY A 98 -14.20 -37.89 13.53
N LEU A 99 -13.69 -37.04 12.65
CA LEU A 99 -13.31 -35.70 13.02
C LEU A 99 -14.53 -35.10 13.72
N ASP A 100 -14.42 -34.88 15.03
CA ASP A 100 -15.48 -34.26 15.81
C ASP A 100 -15.54 -32.78 15.41
N LEU A 101 -16.34 -32.52 14.38
CA LEU A 101 -16.61 -31.20 13.83
C LEU A 101 -17.45 -30.35 14.79
N SER A 102 -17.93 -30.89 15.92
CA SER A 102 -18.67 -30.13 16.93
C SER A 102 -17.86 -28.95 17.46
N GLN A 103 -16.53 -29.07 17.52
CA GLN A 103 -15.67 -28.00 17.99
C GLN A 103 -15.50 -26.86 16.96
N LEU A 104 -15.77 -27.13 15.68
CA LEU A 104 -15.76 -26.11 14.62
C LEU A 104 -17.12 -25.40 14.47
N ASP A 105 -18.20 -26.02 14.99
CA ASP A 105 -19.54 -25.43 15.04
C ASP A 105 -19.72 -24.53 16.28
N ASP A 106 -19.09 -24.88 17.41
CA ASP A 106 -19.17 -24.09 18.65
C ASP A 106 -18.44 -22.73 18.55
N ASP A 107 -17.37 -22.62 17.75
CA ASP A 107 -16.70 -21.33 17.49
C ASP A 107 -17.46 -20.46 16.46
N ARG A 108 -18.54 -20.98 15.87
CA ARG A 108 -19.56 -20.20 15.15
C ARG A 108 -20.76 -19.84 16.03
N SER A 109 -20.80 -20.33 17.27
CA SER A 109 -21.83 -20.06 18.27
C SER A 109 -21.53 -18.84 19.16
N GLY A 110 -20.71 -17.91 18.66
CA GLY A 110 -20.57 -16.56 19.20
C GLY A 110 -21.78 -15.68 18.85
N GLY A 111 -22.95 -16.06 19.36
CA GLY A 111 -24.23 -15.38 19.15
C GLY A 111 -24.94 -15.87 17.89
N SER A 112 -26.20 -16.24 18.06
CA SER A 112 -27.17 -16.37 16.97
C SER A 112 -27.05 -15.16 16.03
N LEU A 113 -26.28 -15.30 14.95
CA LEU A 113 -26.40 -14.47 13.76
C LEU A 113 -27.81 -14.75 13.25
N GLY A 114 -28.79 -13.99 13.76
CA GLY A 114 -30.16 -14.06 13.28
C GLY A 114 -30.07 -14.03 11.77
N ALA A 115 -30.61 -15.07 11.12
CA ALA A 115 -30.37 -15.37 9.72
C ALA A 115 -30.41 -14.07 8.89
N LEU A 116 -29.23 -13.53 8.60
CA LEU A 116 -29.12 -12.23 7.94
C LEU A 116 -29.63 -12.46 6.53
N ASN A 117 -30.78 -11.89 6.19
CA ASN A 117 -31.39 -12.02 4.87
C ASN A 117 -30.63 -11.13 3.90
N ALA A 118 -29.44 -11.59 3.48
CA ALA A 118 -28.62 -10.93 2.48
C ALA A 118 -29.12 -11.25 1.06
N THR A 119 -30.38 -10.96 0.76
CA THR A 119 -30.89 -11.08 -0.61
C THR A 119 -30.41 -9.87 -1.42
N GLY A 120 -29.46 -10.10 -2.33
CA GLY A 120 -28.86 -9.07 -3.19
C GLY A 120 -27.37 -8.83 -2.92
N ILE A 121 -26.64 -8.35 -3.94
CA ILE A 121 -25.18 -8.17 -3.88
C ILE A 121 -24.80 -7.15 -2.81
N ASP A 122 -25.50 -6.01 -2.74
CA ASP A 122 -25.19 -4.96 -1.76
C ASP A 122 -25.39 -5.45 -0.32
N ASN A 123 -26.50 -6.16 -0.06
CA ASN A 123 -26.79 -6.73 1.26
C ASN A 123 -25.78 -7.84 1.64
N ALA A 124 -25.27 -8.61 0.68
CA ALA A 124 -24.20 -9.58 0.93
C ALA A 124 -22.86 -8.92 1.23
N LEU A 125 -22.52 -7.82 0.56
CA LEU A 125 -21.32 -7.02 0.85
C LEU A 125 -21.41 -6.37 2.24
N ASP A 126 -22.59 -5.87 2.60
CA ASP A 126 -22.87 -5.32 3.92
C ASP A 126 -22.74 -6.38 5.03
N ALA A 127 -23.30 -7.58 4.80
CA ALA A 127 -23.14 -8.72 5.71
C ALA A 127 -21.67 -9.13 5.85
N LEU A 128 -20.92 -9.15 4.75
CA LEU A 128 -19.48 -9.42 4.79
C LEU A 128 -18.71 -8.35 5.57
N SER A 129 -19.07 -7.06 5.42
CA SER A 129 -18.45 -5.95 6.15
C SER A 129 -18.66 -6.02 7.67
N LEU A 130 -19.78 -6.61 8.10
CA LEU A 130 -20.06 -6.88 9.51
C LEU A 130 -19.15 -7.99 10.07
N THR A 131 -18.90 -9.04 9.28
CA THR A 131 -18.04 -10.17 9.67
C THR A 131 -16.54 -9.87 9.52
N ALA A 132 -16.17 -8.99 8.59
CA ALA A 132 -14.79 -8.60 8.38
C ALA A 132 -14.30 -7.77 9.58
N SER A 133 -13.34 -8.31 10.30
CA SER A 133 -12.66 -7.60 11.40
C SER A 133 -11.73 -6.48 10.91
N ASP A 134 -11.72 -6.19 9.61
CA ASP A 134 -11.06 -5.01 9.04
C ASP A 134 -11.81 -3.76 9.48
N ALA A 135 -11.46 -3.33 10.68
CA ALA A 135 -11.86 -2.08 11.27
C ALA A 135 -11.30 -0.94 10.39
N ALA A 136 -12.05 -0.56 9.36
CA ALA A 136 -11.90 0.73 8.70
C ALA A 136 -11.78 1.77 9.82
N LYS A 137 -10.57 2.32 9.98
CA LYS A 137 -10.29 3.34 10.98
C LYS A 137 -11.13 4.54 10.56
N VAL A 138 -12.25 4.74 11.25
CA VAL A 138 -13.11 5.91 11.07
C VAL A 138 -12.22 7.14 11.01
N ASP A 139 -12.27 7.82 9.87
CA ASP A 139 -11.36 8.93 9.60
C ASP A 139 -11.77 10.15 10.41
N ARG A 140 -10.79 10.78 11.03
CA ARG A 140 -10.95 12.05 11.75
C ARG A 140 -10.64 13.26 10.85
N HIS A 141 -10.00 13.04 9.71
CA HIS A 141 -9.53 14.09 8.80
C HIS A 141 -9.82 13.78 7.33
N PRO A 142 -11.11 13.76 6.93
CA PRO A 142 -11.49 13.57 5.53
C PRO A 142 -10.85 14.61 4.59
N GLU A 143 -10.68 15.86 5.05
CA GLU A 143 -10.04 16.95 4.28
C GLU A 143 -8.60 16.62 3.87
N ARG A 144 -7.83 15.96 4.74
CA ARG A 144 -6.43 15.61 4.45
C ARG A 144 -6.34 14.46 3.45
N ARG A 145 -7.31 13.53 3.48
CA ARG A 145 -7.35 12.39 2.56
C ARG A 145 -7.98 12.73 1.22
N PHE A 146 -8.85 13.74 1.17
CA PHE A 146 -9.55 14.14 -0.06
C PHE A 146 -8.59 14.38 -1.22
N LYS A 147 -7.49 15.12 -1.02
CA LYS A 147 -6.53 15.40 -2.09
C LYS A 147 -5.84 14.13 -2.61
N ALA A 148 -5.48 13.21 -1.72
CA ALA A 148 -4.83 11.96 -2.10
C ALA A 148 -5.80 10.99 -2.79
N ALA A 149 -7.01 10.87 -2.25
CA ALA A 149 -8.08 10.06 -2.83
C ALA A 149 -8.51 10.59 -4.21
N TYR A 150 -8.67 11.91 -4.33
CA TYR A 150 -8.98 12.55 -5.60
C TYR A 150 -7.87 12.34 -6.63
N ALA A 151 -6.59 12.48 -6.25
CA ALA A 151 -5.48 12.23 -7.17
C ALA A 151 -5.44 10.76 -7.65
N ALA A 152 -5.62 9.81 -6.73
CA ALA A 152 -5.68 8.38 -7.09
C ALA A 152 -6.86 8.06 -8.02
N PHE A 153 -8.02 8.65 -7.77
CA PHE A 153 -9.19 8.51 -8.64
C PHE A 153 -8.98 9.18 -10.00
N GLU A 154 -8.39 10.38 -10.01
CA GLU A 154 -8.12 11.15 -11.22
C GLU A 154 -7.20 10.40 -12.17
N GLU A 155 -6.11 9.83 -11.68
CA GLU A 155 -5.15 9.06 -12.49
C GLU A 155 -5.78 7.78 -13.05
N ARG A 156 -6.52 7.03 -12.21
CA ARG A 156 -7.21 5.81 -12.65
C ARG A 156 -8.25 6.13 -13.71
N ARG A 157 -9.09 7.14 -13.46
CA ARG A 157 -10.21 7.49 -14.33
C ARG A 157 -9.77 8.19 -15.61
N LEU A 158 -8.70 8.99 -15.59
CA LEU A 158 -8.08 9.51 -16.81
C LEU A 158 -7.64 8.38 -17.74
N LYS A 159 -6.97 7.37 -17.19
CA LYS A 159 -6.51 6.21 -17.96
C LYS A 159 -7.67 5.41 -18.55
N GLU A 160 -8.74 5.19 -17.78
CA GLU A 160 -9.96 4.54 -18.27
C GLU A 160 -10.63 5.37 -19.37
N MET A 161 -10.77 6.68 -19.17
CA MET A 161 -11.42 7.58 -20.12
C MET A 161 -10.65 7.74 -21.44
N ASP A 162 -9.32 7.60 -21.41
CA ASP A 162 -8.46 7.55 -22.59
C ASP A 162 -8.57 6.21 -23.33
N ASN A 163 -8.71 5.09 -22.61
CA ASN A 163 -8.91 3.77 -23.21
C ASN A 163 -10.32 3.59 -23.80
N ASP A 164 -11.34 4.06 -23.10
CA ASP A 164 -12.75 3.95 -23.51
C ASP A 164 -13.10 4.96 -24.62
N GLY A 165 -12.20 5.91 -24.92
CA GLY A 165 -12.40 6.95 -25.92
C GLY A 165 -13.43 8.02 -25.53
N THR A 166 -14.05 7.93 -24.35
CA THR A 166 -15.05 8.90 -23.86
C THR A 166 -14.43 10.29 -23.58
N GLY A 167 -13.11 10.36 -23.44
CA GLY A 167 -12.33 11.60 -23.36
C GLY A 167 -11.91 12.18 -24.71
N GLN A 168 -12.08 11.44 -25.81
CA GLN A 168 -11.64 11.88 -27.13
C GLN A 168 -12.35 13.17 -27.55
N GLY A 169 -11.58 14.17 -27.98
CA GLY A 169 -12.09 15.50 -28.33
C GLY A 169 -12.31 16.47 -27.15
N LEU A 170 -12.28 16.01 -25.89
CA LEU A 170 -12.34 16.90 -24.73
C LEU A 170 -10.95 17.39 -24.33
N ARG A 171 -10.86 18.67 -23.94
CA ARG A 171 -9.65 19.24 -23.33
C ARG A 171 -9.40 18.60 -21.97
N LEU A 172 -8.12 18.48 -21.57
CA LEU A 172 -7.72 17.92 -20.28
C LEU A 172 -8.47 18.54 -19.09
N GLN A 173 -8.74 19.84 -19.10
CA GLN A 173 -9.50 20.49 -18.03
C GLN A 173 -10.95 19.98 -17.95
N GLN A 174 -11.63 19.84 -19.09
CA GLN A 174 -13.01 19.34 -19.15
C GLN A 174 -13.10 17.88 -18.71
N ARG A 175 -12.08 17.09 -19.07
CA ARG A 175 -11.88 15.71 -18.62
C ARG A 175 -11.79 15.65 -17.10
N LYS A 176 -10.92 16.47 -16.50
CA LYS A 176 -10.76 16.58 -15.04
C LYS A 176 -12.04 17.05 -14.34
N ASP A 177 -12.76 18.00 -14.91
CA ASP A 177 -14.02 18.50 -14.34
C ASP A 177 -15.12 17.43 -14.33
N LYS A 178 -15.20 16.57 -15.37
CA LYS A 178 -16.10 15.41 -15.39
C LYS A 178 -15.71 14.40 -14.32
N ILE A 179 -14.44 14.03 -14.27
CA ILE A 179 -13.89 13.10 -13.27
C ILE A 179 -14.15 13.61 -11.85
N ARG A 180 -14.01 14.91 -11.60
CA ARG A 180 -14.32 15.51 -10.30
C ARG A 180 -15.79 15.36 -9.91
N LYS A 181 -16.72 15.57 -10.84
CA LYS A 181 -18.15 15.36 -10.60
C LYS A 181 -18.48 13.90 -10.32
N GLU A 182 -17.78 12.97 -10.98
CA GLU A 182 -17.89 11.54 -10.70
C GLU A 182 -17.33 11.22 -9.31
N PHE A 183 -16.19 11.79 -8.95
CA PHE A 183 -15.55 11.60 -7.65
C PHE A 183 -16.42 12.12 -6.50
N GLU A 184 -17.04 13.29 -6.64
CA GLU A 184 -17.93 13.86 -5.63
C GLU A 184 -19.10 12.92 -5.27
N LYS A 185 -19.56 12.10 -6.22
CA LYS A 185 -20.62 11.10 -6.02
C LYS A 185 -20.12 9.70 -5.67
N SER A 186 -18.83 9.43 -5.86
CA SER A 186 -18.24 8.12 -5.63
C SER A 186 -18.15 7.79 -4.13
N SER A 187 -18.25 6.51 -3.79
CA SER A 187 -17.98 5.99 -2.45
C SER A 187 -16.50 6.09 -2.06
N GLU A 188 -15.60 6.31 -3.03
CA GLU A 188 -14.17 6.54 -2.79
C GLU A 188 -13.86 7.95 -2.27
N ASN A 189 -14.83 8.87 -2.28
CA ASN A 189 -14.69 10.17 -1.64
C ASN A 189 -14.74 10.02 -0.11
N PRO A 190 -13.68 10.42 0.63
CA PRO A 190 -13.66 10.32 2.08
C PRO A 190 -14.80 11.08 2.79
N PHE A 191 -15.40 12.09 2.14
CA PHE A 191 -16.55 12.81 2.70
C PHE A 191 -17.87 12.05 2.60
N ASN A 192 -17.98 11.10 1.69
CA ASN A 192 -19.18 10.25 1.56
C ASN A 192 -19.12 9.04 2.51
N GLN A 193 -18.00 8.85 3.19
CA GLN A 193 -17.79 7.80 4.19
C GLN A 193 -18.12 8.31 5.59
N VAL A 194 -18.26 7.39 6.54
CA VAL A 194 -18.50 7.72 7.95
C VAL A 194 -17.25 8.39 8.51
N THR A 195 -17.39 9.64 8.93
CA THR A 195 -16.32 10.45 9.51
C THR A 195 -16.61 10.71 10.99
N ALA A 196 -15.55 10.92 11.76
CA ALA A 196 -15.64 11.34 13.15
C ALA A 196 -15.12 12.75 13.34
N ARG A 197 -15.56 13.41 14.41
CA ARG A 197 -15.01 14.71 14.82
C ARG A 197 -13.52 14.55 15.16
N PHE A 198 -12.76 15.61 14.93
CA PHE A 198 -11.32 15.62 15.19
C PHE A 198 -10.98 15.29 16.65
N ASP A 199 -11.70 15.91 17.58
CA ASP A 199 -11.50 15.73 19.03
C ASP A 199 -12.23 14.51 19.61
N ALA A 200 -12.76 13.61 18.76
CA ALA A 200 -13.55 12.48 19.22
C ALA A 200 -12.72 11.50 20.05
N THR A 201 -13.25 11.11 21.21
CA THR A 201 -12.61 10.13 22.10
C THR A 201 -12.67 8.72 21.51
N LYS A 202 -11.87 7.80 22.06
CA LYS A 202 -11.86 6.39 21.61
C LYS A 202 -13.23 5.73 21.79
N GLU A 203 -13.97 6.11 22.82
CA GLU A 203 -15.31 5.60 23.12
C GLU A 203 -16.33 6.14 22.11
N GLU A 204 -16.31 7.42 21.79
CA GLU A 204 -17.19 8.03 20.77
C GLU A 204 -16.95 7.41 19.39
N LEU A 205 -15.69 7.08 19.04
CA LEU A 205 -15.38 6.38 17.79
C LEU A 205 -15.90 4.94 17.78
N ALA A 206 -15.87 4.25 18.92
CA ALA A 206 -16.48 2.93 19.06
C ALA A 206 -18.01 3.02 18.95
N GLU A 207 -18.62 4.05 19.53
CA GLU A 207 -20.06 4.30 19.45
C GLU A 207 -20.50 4.62 18.01
N ILE A 208 -19.76 5.47 17.27
CA ILE A 208 -20.03 5.74 15.85
C ILE A 208 -19.96 4.44 15.04
N LYS A 209 -18.94 3.60 15.28
CA LYS A 209 -18.82 2.29 14.62
C LYS A 209 -19.97 1.35 14.98
N GLN A 210 -20.37 1.31 16.25
CA GLN A 210 -21.49 0.48 16.71
C GLN A 210 -22.81 0.95 16.09
N LYS A 211 -23.08 2.26 16.06
CA LYS A 211 -24.27 2.83 15.42
C LYS A 211 -24.37 2.44 13.95
N GLU A 212 -23.26 2.50 13.22
CA GLU A 212 -23.22 2.07 11.81
C GLU A 212 -23.40 0.55 11.67
N ARG A 213 -22.73 -0.26 12.50
CA ARG A 213 -22.95 -1.72 12.51
C ARG A 213 -24.40 -2.08 12.80
N SER A 214 -25.00 -1.50 13.82
CA SER A 214 -26.41 -1.73 14.17
C SER A 214 -27.36 -1.24 13.08
N LYS A 215 -27.04 -0.17 12.36
CA LYS A 215 -27.83 0.30 11.21
C LYS A 215 -27.78 -0.71 10.05
N ILE A 216 -26.61 -1.30 9.79
CA ILE A 216 -26.44 -2.34 8.78
C ILE A 216 -27.16 -3.63 9.21
N GLU A 217 -27.00 -4.06 10.47
CA GLU A 217 -27.71 -5.20 11.05
C GLU A 217 -29.23 -5.02 10.98
N ALA A 218 -29.76 -3.84 11.32
CA ALA A 218 -31.19 -3.55 11.23
C ALA A 218 -31.72 -3.58 9.79
N ARG A 219 -30.88 -3.28 8.78
CA ARG A 219 -31.23 -3.42 7.36
C ARG A 219 -31.25 -4.87 6.91
N LEU A 220 -30.32 -5.69 7.39
CA LEU A 220 -30.18 -7.11 7.03
C LEU A 220 -31.07 -8.06 7.84
N GLY A 221 -31.55 -7.61 9.01
CA GLY A 221 -32.49 -8.33 9.86
C GLY A 221 -33.96 -8.12 9.49
N LYS A 222 -34.24 -7.28 8.47
CA LYS A 222 -35.55 -7.15 7.84
C LYS A 222 -35.68 -8.13 6.68
#